data_AF-A0A257LI49-F1
#
_entry.id   AF-A0A257LI49-F1
#
_cell.length_a   1.000
_cell.length_b   1.000
_cell.length_c   1.000
_cell.angle_alpha   90.00
_cell.angle_beta   90.00
_cell.angle_gamma   90.00
#
_symmetry.space_group_name_H-M   'P 1'
#
loop_
_entity.id
_entity.type
_entity.pdbx_description
1 polymer ?
#
loop_
_entity_poly.entity_id
_entity_poly.type
_entity_poly.pdbx_seq_one_letter_code
_entity_poly.pdbx_strand_id
1 'polypeptide(L)' 'AMTTDVAKTQLAGAVGEYWWGCAASTAFWIDPVEDVSVVFLTQFMPSSLYPIRRELRTMVNAAILDSKA' A
#
# COMPACT_ATOMS: atom_id res chain seq x y z
N ALA A 1 -0.95 7.94 7.61
CA ALA A 1 -0.78 7.12 8.83
C ALA A 1 0.51 6.32 8.72
N MET A 2 0.98 5.72 9.82
CA MET A 2 2.18 4.87 9.84
C MET A 2 1.83 3.49 10.40
N THR A 3 2.35 2.44 9.77
CA THR A 3 2.15 1.06 10.21
C THR A 3 3.10 0.71 11.35
N THR A 4 2.57 0.37 12.53
CA THR A 4 3.35 -0.05 13.71
C THR A 4 3.24 -1.55 14.00
N ASP A 5 2.23 -2.22 13.43
CA ASP A 5 1.95 -3.65 13.61
C ASP A 5 1.46 -4.19 12.26
N VAL A 6 2.33 -4.91 11.56
CA VAL A 6 2.07 -5.42 10.20
C VAL A 6 0.94 -6.46 10.22
N ALA A 7 0.87 -7.32 11.23
CA ALA A 7 -0.12 -8.39 11.30
C ALA A 7 -1.55 -7.85 11.35
N LYS A 8 -1.77 -6.71 12.01
CA LYS A 8 -3.08 -6.03 12.05
C LYS A 8 -3.54 -5.50 10.70
N THR A 9 -2.63 -5.25 9.75
CA THR A 9 -2.98 -4.73 8.42
C THR A 9 -3.54 -5.81 7.48
N GLN A 10 -3.31 -7.09 7.80
CA GLN A 10 -3.70 -8.23 6.95
C GLN A 10 -3.18 -8.10 5.50
N LEU A 11 -2.03 -7.44 5.35
CA LEU A 11 -1.31 -7.22 4.10
C LEU A 11 0.19 -7.36 4.36
N ALA A 12 0.92 -7.77 3.33
CA ALA A 12 2.38 -7.71 3.35
C ALA A 12 2.84 -6.24 3.34
N GLY A 13 3.97 -5.99 3.98
CA GLY A 13 4.62 -4.68 4.10
C GLY A 13 5.49 -4.63 5.36
N ALA A 14 6.19 -3.52 5.56
CA ALA A 14 7.09 -3.37 6.70
C ALA A 14 6.56 -2.49 7.85
N VAL A 15 7.16 -2.68 9.02
CA VAL A 15 7.00 -1.73 10.15
C VAL A 15 7.63 -0.39 9.76
N GLY A 16 6.96 0.71 10.08
CA GLY A 16 7.42 2.06 9.74
C GLY A 16 6.98 2.55 8.36
N GLU A 17 6.17 1.77 7.64
CA GLU A 17 5.60 2.20 6.36
C GLU A 17 4.60 3.34 6.55
N TYR A 18 4.74 4.39 5.73
CA TYR A 18 3.82 5.53 5.69
C TYR A 18 2.83 5.36 4.55
N TRP A 19 1.54 5.63 4.80
CA TRP A 19 0.52 5.49 3.78
C TRP A 19 -0.66 6.46 3.95
N TRP A 20 -1.37 6.69 2.86
CA TRP A 20 -2.61 7.47 2.81
C TRP A 20 -3.49 7.04 1.64
N GLY A 21 -4.78 7.32 1.72
CA GLY A 21 -5.72 7.14 0.63
C GLY A 21 -6.76 8.27 0.58
N CYS A 22 -7.31 8.53 -0.61
CA CYS A 22 -8.31 9.58 -0.84
C CYS A 22 -9.62 9.03 -1.41
N ALA A 23 -10.66 9.87 -1.40
CA ALA A 23 -12.01 9.51 -1.83
C ALA A 23 -12.09 9.03 -3.29
N ALA A 24 -11.26 9.59 -4.18
CA ALA A 24 -11.16 9.21 -5.59
C ALA A 24 -10.32 7.95 -5.83
N SER A 25 -10.29 7.02 -4.88
CA SER A 25 -9.51 5.77 -4.89
C SER A 25 -7.99 5.91 -5.04
N THR A 26 -7.48 7.14 -5.09
CA THR A 26 -6.05 7.47 -5.01
C THR A 26 -5.44 6.88 -3.73
N ALA A 27 -4.20 6.40 -3.85
CA ALA A 27 -3.43 5.84 -2.74
C ALA A 27 -1.94 6.17 -2.90
N PHE A 28 -1.24 6.32 -1.79
CA PHE A 28 0.21 6.29 -1.79
C PHE A 28 0.74 5.57 -0.54
N TRP A 29 1.91 4.96 -0.67
CA TRP A 29 2.67 4.47 0.47
C TRP A 29 4.17 4.48 0.19
N ILE A 30 4.94 4.50 1.27
CA ILE A 30 6.41 4.50 1.27
C ILE A 30 6.83 3.42 2.27
N ASP A 31 7.46 2.36 1.75
CA ASP A 31 8.08 1.31 2.53
C ASP A 31 9.61 1.56 2.58
N PRO A 32 10.13 2.07 3.71
CA PRO A 32 11.55 2.37 3.83
C PRO A 32 12.43 1.11 3.96
N VAL A 33 11.86 -0.04 4.31
CA VAL A 33 12.60 -1.30 4.43
C VAL A 33 12.83 -1.88 3.05
N GLU A 34 11.77 -1.95 2.24
CA GLU A 34 11.87 -2.46 0.87
C GLU A 34 12.46 -1.43 -0.12
N ASP A 35 12.63 -0.17 0.29
CA ASP A 35 13.07 0.94 -0.55
C ASP A 35 12.12 1.19 -1.74
N VAL A 36 10.82 1.14 -1.46
CA VAL A 36 9.75 1.28 -2.45
C VAL A 36 8.83 2.44 -2.08
N SER A 37 8.54 3.29 -3.08
CA SER A 37 7.54 4.35 -2.98
C SER A 37 6.54 4.22 -4.10
N VAL A 38 5.25 4.19 -3.76
CA VAL A 38 4.16 4.04 -4.74
C VAL A 38 3.19 5.20 -4.65
N VAL A 39 2.83 5.74 -5.82
CA VAL A 39 1.77 6.73 -5.98
C VAL A 39 0.80 6.23 -7.03
N PHE A 40 -0.45 6.03 -6.64
CA PHE A 40 -1.52 5.55 -7.51
C PHE A 40 -2.63 6.58 -7.61
N LEU A 41 -2.80 7.15 -8.81
CA LEU A 41 -3.73 8.24 -9.08
C LEU A 41 -4.90 7.71 -9.91
N THR A 42 -6.11 7.83 -9.38
CA THR A 42 -7.34 7.49 -10.12
C THR A 42 -8.39 8.58 -9.92
N GLN A 43 -9.49 8.51 -10.66
CA GLN A 43 -10.63 9.44 -10.57
C GLN A 43 -11.93 8.70 -10.19
N PHE A 44 -11.80 7.52 -9.57
CA PHE A 44 -12.92 6.63 -9.31
C PHE A 44 -13.46 6.79 -7.88
N MET A 45 -14.78 6.98 -7.75
CA MET A 45 -15.48 7.17 -6.47
C MET A 45 -16.74 6.28 -6.40
N PRO A 46 -17.13 5.79 -5.21
CA PRO A 46 -16.45 5.92 -3.93
C PRO A 46 -15.30 4.92 -3.77
N SER A 47 -14.32 5.29 -2.92
CA SER A 47 -13.08 4.53 -2.73
C SER A 47 -13.22 3.11 -2.16
N SER A 48 -14.42 2.72 -1.72
CA SER A 48 -14.73 1.42 -1.11
C SER A 48 -15.45 0.46 -2.05
N LEU A 49 -15.85 0.90 -3.25
CA LEU A 49 -16.67 0.08 -4.15
C LEU A 49 -15.88 -1.10 -4.74
N TYR A 50 -14.60 -0.91 -5.06
CA TYR A 50 -13.70 -1.96 -5.53
C TYR A 50 -12.44 -2.03 -4.68
N PRO A 51 -11.86 -3.23 -4.47
CA PRO A 51 -10.69 -3.43 -3.63
C PRO A 51 -9.36 -3.02 -4.31
N ILE A 52 -9.39 -2.09 -5.28
CA ILE A 52 -8.26 -1.80 -6.16
C ILE A 52 -6.99 -1.40 -5.41
N ARG A 53 -7.10 -0.70 -4.26
CA ARG A 53 -5.93 -0.35 -3.43
C ARG A 53 -5.27 -1.59 -2.81
N ARG A 54 -6.09 -2.55 -2.38
CA ARG A 54 -5.63 -3.79 -1.76
C ARG A 54 -4.97 -4.68 -2.81
N GLU A 55 -5.61 -4.82 -3.98
CA GLU A 55 -5.10 -5.60 -5.10
C GLU A 55 -3.78 -5.04 -5.62
N LEU A 56 -3.72 -3.72 -5.86
CA LEU A 56 -2.49 -3.04 -6.27
C LEU A 56 -1.35 -3.35 -5.31
N ARG A 57 -1.60 -3.24 -4.01
CA ARG A 57 -0.57 -3.47 -2.99
C ARG A 57 -0.07 -4.91 -2.96
N THR A 58 -0.98 -5.88 -3.05
CA THR A 58 -0.61 -7.29 -3.16
C THR A 58 0.27 -7.53 -4.40
N MET A 59 -0.09 -6.94 -5.55
CA MET A 59 0.67 -7.11 -6.78
C MET A 59 2.05 -6.45 -6.73
N VAL A 60 2.16 -5.25 -6.16
CA VAL A 60 3.45 -4.56 -5.98
C VAL A 60 4.36 -5.39 -5.07
N ASN A 61 3.85 -5.85 -3.93
CA ASN A 61 4.64 -6.65 -3.01
C ASN A 61 5.06 -7.99 -3.61
N ALA A 62 4.21 -8.64 -4.40
CA ALA A 62 4.54 -9.87 -5.10
C ALA A 62 5.60 -9.68 -6.20
N ALA A 63 5.80 -8.46 -6.69
CA ALA A 63 6.83 -8.13 -7.66
C ALA A 63 8.23 -7.91 -7.03
N ILE A 64 8.31 -7.82 -5.70
CA ILE A 64 9.58 -7.74 -4.98
C ILE A 64 10.16 -9.16 -4.89
N LEU A 65 11.28 -9.39 -5.59
CA LEU A 65 11.94 -10.70 -5.63
C LEU A 65 12.88 -10.91 -4.44
N ASP A 66 13.62 -9.86 -4.07
CA ASP A 66 14.61 -9.87 -2.99
C ASP A 66 14.14 -8.93 -1.88
N SER A 67 13.36 -9.47 -0.94
CA SER A 67 12.85 -8.72 0.21
C SER A 67 13.97 -8.40 1.22
N LYS A 68 13.94 -7.17 1.74
CA LYS A 68 14.89 -6.66 2.75
C LYS A 68 14.36 -6.73 4.19
N ALA A 69 13.14 -7.24 4.38
CA ALA A 69 12.45 -7.33 5.66
C ALA A 69 12.79 -8.59 6.47
#